data_AF-A0A560HKZ6-F1
#
_entry.id   AF-A0A560HKZ6-F1
#
_cell.length_a   1.000
_cell.length_b   1.000
_cell.length_c   1.000
_cell.angle_alpha   90.00
_cell.angle_beta   90.00
_cell.angle_gamma   90.00
#
_symmetry.space_group_name_H-M   'P 1'
#
loop_
_entity.id
_entity.type
_entity.pdbx_description
1 polymer ?
#
loop_
_entity_poly.entity_id
_entity_poly.type
_entity_poly.pdbx_seq_one_letter_code
_entity_poly.pdbx_strand_id
1 'polypeptide(L)'
;MAYSQRRSRTTCPISKGPQSVTRSPVNPGPVADLAPSDTTITDYDRRHFATYLMLLDAVRDGRAVDDIIREVLQINPQADRAKALRVYDSHLARARWMAEHGHEQLRKSARDRRVE
;
A
#
# COMPACT_ATOMS: atom_id res chain seq x y z
N MET A 1 -31.65 53.34 26.84
CA MET A 1 -30.76 53.14 25.68
C MET A 1 -31.15 51.85 25.00
N ALA A 2 -31.71 51.93 23.79
CA ALA A 2 -32.16 50.79 23.00
C ALA A 2 -31.01 50.32 22.11
N TYR A 3 -30.60 49.05 22.24
CA TYR A 3 -29.71 48.45 21.23
C TYR A 3 -30.53 47.50 20.36
N SER A 4 -30.70 47.96 19.15
CA SER A 4 -31.33 47.27 18.05
C SER A 4 -30.37 46.23 17.45
N GLN A 5 -30.98 45.17 16.91
CA GLN A 5 -30.63 44.45 15.69
C GLN A 5 -30.14 43.00 15.80
N ARG A 6 -30.70 42.28 14.83
CA ARG A 6 -30.90 40.85 14.68
C ARG A 6 -29.98 40.39 13.52
N ARG A 7 -29.73 39.08 13.50
CA ARG A 7 -29.24 38.23 12.38
C ARG A 7 -27.70 38.28 12.24
N SER A 8 -26.99 37.17 12.06
CA SER A 8 -27.35 35.98 11.29
C SER A 8 -26.68 34.73 11.83
N ARG A 9 -27.44 33.62 11.82
CA ARG A 9 -26.90 32.26 11.79
C ARG A 9 -26.28 32.05 10.41
N THR A 10 -24.96 31.89 10.36
CA THR A 10 -24.27 31.28 9.22
C THR A 10 -23.48 30.11 9.79
N THR A 11 -24.08 28.92 9.73
CA THR A 11 -23.34 27.67 9.79
C THR A 11 -22.49 27.61 8.51
N CYS A 12 -21.17 27.66 8.64
CA CYS A 12 -20.27 27.34 7.55
C CYS A 12 -20.42 25.85 7.19
N PRO A 13 -20.78 25.48 5.96
CA PRO A 13 -20.50 24.14 5.48
C PRO A 13 -19.05 24.16 5.01
N ILE A 14 -18.11 23.77 5.87
CA ILE A 14 -16.78 23.42 5.36
C ILE A 14 -16.97 22.12 4.59
N SER A 15 -16.95 22.29 3.27
CA SER A 15 -16.89 21.29 2.23
C SER A 15 -15.96 20.14 2.62
N LYS A 16 -16.45 18.92 2.40
CA LYS A 16 -15.70 17.67 2.48
C LYS A 16 -14.30 17.86 1.88
N GLY A 17 -13.27 17.44 2.63
CA GLY A 17 -11.90 17.36 2.15
C GLY A 17 -11.80 16.54 0.84
N PRO A 18 -10.70 16.66 0.10
CA PRO A 18 -10.58 16.07 -1.22
C PRO A 18 -10.90 14.58 -1.12
N GLN A 19 -11.88 14.19 -1.92
CA GLN A 19 -12.36 12.83 -2.04
C GLN A 19 -11.17 11.90 -2.18
N SER A 20 -11.16 10.80 -1.43
CA SER A 20 -10.24 9.68 -1.57
C SER A 20 -10.02 9.45 -3.06
N VAL A 21 -8.89 9.92 -3.58
CA VAL A 21 -8.48 9.64 -4.94
C VAL A 21 -8.27 8.15 -4.96
N THR A 22 -9.28 7.41 -5.41
CA THR A 22 -9.15 6.01 -5.79
C THR A 22 -8.18 6.01 -6.96
N ARG A 23 -6.88 6.01 -6.66
CA ARG A 23 -5.88 5.48 -7.56
C ARG A 23 -6.28 4.03 -7.69
N SER A 24 -7.06 3.71 -8.73
CA SER A 24 -7.29 2.33 -9.12
C SER A 24 -5.94 1.63 -9.04
N PRO A 25 -5.79 0.60 -8.22
CA PRO A 25 -4.53 -0.12 -8.15
C PRO A 25 -4.21 -0.57 -9.55
N VAL A 26 -3.04 -0.22 -10.05
CA VAL A 26 -2.43 -1.00 -11.13
C VAL A 26 -2.10 -2.33 -10.49
N ASN A 27 -3.10 -3.23 -10.44
CA ASN A 27 -2.95 -4.55 -9.86
C ASN A 27 -2.25 -5.42 -10.93
N PRO A 28 -1.04 -5.92 -10.66
CA PRO A 28 -0.25 -6.64 -11.65
C PRO A 28 -0.75 -8.07 -11.92
N GLY A 29 -1.84 -8.48 -11.28
CA GLY A 29 -2.43 -9.80 -11.39
C GLY A 29 -2.59 -10.48 -10.02
N PRO A 30 -2.99 -11.77 -10.01
CA PRO A 30 -3.15 -12.52 -8.78
C PRO A 30 -1.80 -12.73 -8.07
N VAL A 31 -1.80 -12.50 -6.75
CA VAL A 31 -0.63 -12.78 -5.89
C VAL A 31 -0.51 -14.27 -5.60
N ALA A 32 0.73 -14.75 -5.47
CA ALA A 32 1.00 -16.11 -5.03
C ALA A 32 0.68 -16.28 -3.53
N ASP A 33 0.54 -17.53 -3.08
CA ASP A 33 0.30 -17.82 -1.66
C ASP A 33 1.49 -17.42 -0.76
N LEU A 34 2.69 -17.31 -1.33
CA LEU A 34 3.90 -16.86 -0.67
C LEU A 34 4.68 -15.91 -1.56
N ALA A 35 5.19 -14.83 -0.97
CA ALA A 35 6.18 -13.99 -1.64
C ALA A 35 7.54 -14.71 -1.76
N PRO A 36 8.38 -14.34 -2.73
CA PRO A 36 9.77 -14.78 -2.82
C PRO A 36 10.54 -14.47 -1.53
N SER A 37 11.48 -15.35 -1.20
CA SER A 37 12.37 -15.19 -0.03
C SER A 37 13.85 -15.06 -0.44
N ASP A 38 14.11 -14.97 -1.74
CA ASP A 38 15.44 -14.84 -2.34
C ASP A 38 16.17 -13.59 -1.84
N THR A 39 17.50 -13.67 -1.75
CA THR A 39 18.34 -12.53 -1.34
C THR A 39 18.52 -11.49 -2.44
N THR A 40 17.89 -11.68 -3.60
CA THR A 40 17.93 -10.78 -4.76
C THR A 40 16.53 -10.42 -5.23
N ILE A 41 16.39 -9.27 -5.89
CA ILE A 41 15.15 -8.87 -6.57
C ILE A 41 14.85 -9.86 -7.72
N THR A 42 13.70 -10.50 -7.66
CA THR A 42 13.17 -11.44 -8.66
C THR A 42 12.26 -10.74 -9.67
N ASP A 43 11.91 -11.42 -10.75
CA ASP A 43 10.89 -10.92 -11.69
C ASP A 43 9.50 -10.82 -11.06
N TYR A 44 9.21 -11.68 -10.08
CA TYR A 44 7.98 -11.58 -9.29
C TYR A 44 7.93 -10.25 -8.55
N ASP A 45 9.03 -9.86 -7.89
CA ASP A 45 9.12 -8.59 -7.17
C ASP A 45 8.93 -7.39 -8.10
N ARG A 46 9.50 -7.45 -9.31
CA ARG A 46 9.36 -6.39 -10.32
C ARG A 46 7.91 -6.23 -10.78
N ARG A 47 7.21 -7.34 -11.01
CA ARG A 47 5.79 -7.34 -11.38
C ARG A 47 4.92 -6.82 -10.24
N HIS A 48 5.21 -7.22 -9.00
CA HIS A 48 4.40 -6.89 -7.82
C HIS A 48 4.84 -5.63 -7.07
N PHE A 49 5.69 -4.81 -7.68
CA PHE A 49 6.26 -3.62 -7.04
C PHE A 49 5.17 -2.64 -6.57
N ALA A 50 4.15 -2.41 -7.40
CA ALA A 50 3.01 -1.55 -7.02
C ALA A 50 2.25 -2.12 -5.80
N THR A 51 2.03 -3.43 -5.76
CA THR A 51 1.40 -4.13 -4.62
C THR A 51 2.19 -3.94 -3.33
N TYR A 52 3.52 -4.01 -3.38
CA TYR A 52 4.38 -3.77 -2.22
C TYR A 52 4.29 -2.34 -1.70
N LEU A 53 4.31 -1.34 -2.59
CA LEU A 53 4.14 0.06 -2.19
C LEU A 53 2.78 0.28 -1.51
N MET A 54 1.72 -0.29 -2.07
CA MET A 54 0.38 -0.21 -1.49
C MET A 54 0.26 -0.91 -0.13
N LEU A 55 0.92 -2.05 0.07
CA LEU A 55 0.97 -2.72 1.37
C LEU A 55 1.65 -1.83 2.42
N LEU A 56 2.78 -1.22 2.06
CA LEU A 56 3.53 -0.34 2.97
C LEU A 56 2.72 0.92 3.30
N ASP A 57 2.11 1.55 2.32
CA ASP A 57 1.24 2.71 2.51
C ASP A 57 0.04 2.36 3.40
N ALA A 58 -0.64 1.24 3.14
CA ALA A 58 -1.82 0.83 3.91
C ALA A 58 -1.49 0.51 5.38
N VAL A 59 -0.33 -0.11 5.65
CA VAL A 59 0.15 -0.36 7.01
C VAL A 59 0.56 0.94 7.70
N ARG A 60 1.22 1.86 6.98
CA ARG A 60 1.55 3.20 7.50
C ARG A 60 0.30 3.97 7.90
N ASP A 61 -0.75 3.87 7.09
CA ASP A 61 -2.04 4.53 7.32
C ASP A 61 -2.88 3.83 8.40
N GLY A 62 -2.37 2.75 9.01
CA GLY A 62 -3.03 2.04 10.12
C GLY A 62 -4.30 1.29 9.73
N ARG A 63 -4.43 0.90 8.45
CA ARG A 63 -5.61 0.17 7.95
C ARG A 63 -5.73 -1.21 8.59
N ALA A 64 -6.97 -1.68 8.76
CA ALA A 64 -7.23 -3.01 9.28
C ALA A 64 -6.70 -4.09 8.31
N VAL A 65 -6.05 -5.13 8.84
CA VAL A 65 -5.42 -6.20 8.05
C VAL A 65 -6.39 -6.81 7.02
N ASP A 66 -7.65 -7.01 7.39
CA ASP A 66 -8.67 -7.59 6.50
C ASP A 66 -8.99 -6.69 5.30
N ASP A 67 -9.01 -5.37 5.51
CA ASP A 67 -9.24 -4.40 4.44
C ASP A 67 -8.01 -4.33 3.52
N ILE A 68 -6.80 -4.47 4.07
CA ILE A 68 -5.57 -4.56 3.28
C ILE A 68 -5.59 -5.83 2.41
N ILE A 69 -5.90 -6.99 3.00
CA ILE A 69 -5.99 -8.27 2.29
C ILE A 69 -7.02 -8.18 1.16
N ARG A 70 -8.20 -7.61 1.43
CA ARG A 70 -9.28 -7.53 0.45
C ARG A 70 -8.97 -6.54 -0.67
N GLU A 71 -8.47 -5.36 -0.35
CA GLU A 71 -8.30 -4.28 -1.34
C GLU A 71 -6.95 -4.37 -2.08
N VAL A 72 -5.88 -4.75 -1.39
CA VAL A 72 -4.52 -4.77 -1.95
C VAL A 72 -4.18 -6.15 -2.52
N LEU A 73 -4.44 -7.23 -1.77
CA LEU A 73 -4.12 -8.60 -2.20
C LEU A 73 -5.27 -9.26 -2.97
N GLN A 74 -6.44 -8.62 -3.01
CA GLN A 74 -7.65 -9.12 -3.68
C GLN A 74 -8.08 -10.53 -3.21
N ILE A 75 -7.79 -10.86 -1.95
CA ILE A 75 -8.16 -12.13 -1.31
C ILE A 75 -9.35 -11.91 -0.38
N ASN A 76 -10.30 -12.86 -0.33
CA ASN A 76 -11.35 -12.83 0.68
C ASN A 76 -10.82 -13.41 2.01
N PRO A 77 -10.60 -12.59 3.06
CA PRO A 77 -10.09 -13.08 4.35
C PRO A 77 -11.06 -14.01 5.10
N GLN A 78 -12.34 -14.03 4.72
CA GLN A 78 -13.37 -14.83 5.38
C GLN A 78 -13.48 -16.25 4.78
N ALA A 79 -12.96 -16.47 3.58
CA ALA A 79 -12.99 -17.79 2.95
C ALA A 79 -11.97 -18.75 3.57
N ASP A 80 -10.75 -18.26 3.79
CA ASP A 80 -9.69 -18.96 4.52
C ASP A 80 -8.81 -17.92 5.21
N ARG A 81 -9.07 -17.70 6.50
CA ARG A 81 -8.39 -16.68 7.30
C ARG A 81 -6.91 -16.97 7.48
N ALA A 82 -6.57 -18.24 7.72
CA ALA A 82 -5.19 -18.65 7.97
C ALA A 82 -4.35 -18.47 6.70
N LYS A 83 -4.87 -18.89 5.55
CA LYS A 83 -4.22 -18.68 4.26
C LYS A 83 -4.07 -17.19 3.96
N ALA A 84 -5.13 -16.40 4.12
CA ALA A 84 -5.09 -14.97 3.83
C ALA A 84 -4.05 -14.21 4.67
N LEU A 85 -3.94 -14.54 5.96
CA LEU A 85 -2.90 -13.99 6.84
C LEU A 85 -1.50 -14.40 6.40
N ARG A 86 -1.30 -15.66 6.01
CA ARG A 86 -0.01 -16.14 5.49
C ARG A 86 0.43 -15.40 4.23
N VAL A 87 -0.49 -15.16 3.29
CA VAL A 87 -0.20 -14.35 2.09
C VAL A 87 0.19 -12.93 2.51
N TYR A 88 -0.60 -12.30 3.39
CA TYR A 88 -0.32 -10.96 3.90
C TYR A 88 1.06 -10.85 4.57
N ASP A 89 1.38 -11.74 5.52
CA ASP A 89 2.62 -11.68 6.28
C ASP A 89 3.84 -11.88 5.36
N SER A 90 3.79 -12.85 4.46
CA SER A 90 4.90 -13.10 3.52
C SER A 90 5.12 -11.91 2.57
N HIS A 91 4.05 -11.31 2.05
CA HIS A 91 4.15 -10.17 1.14
C HIS A 91 4.54 -8.88 1.85
N LEU A 92 4.08 -8.65 3.08
CA LEU A 92 4.50 -7.50 3.89
C LEU A 92 5.97 -7.62 4.28
N ALA A 93 6.43 -8.81 4.69
CA ALA A 93 7.83 -9.05 4.98
C ALA A 93 8.70 -8.77 3.74
N ARG A 94 8.28 -9.26 2.57
CA ARG A 94 8.99 -9.01 1.31
C ARG A 94 8.97 -7.54 0.92
N ALA A 95 7.85 -6.84 1.09
CA ALA A 95 7.74 -5.41 0.82
C ALA A 95 8.70 -4.58 1.69
N ARG A 96 8.83 -4.92 2.98
CA ARG A 96 9.80 -4.29 3.89
C ARG A 96 11.23 -4.55 3.43
N TRP A 97 11.56 -5.80 3.09
CA TRP A 97 12.87 -6.14 2.54
C TRP A 97 13.19 -5.34 1.27
N MET A 98 12.23 -5.20 0.35
CA MET A 98 12.38 -4.40 -0.87
C MET A 98 12.62 -2.91 -0.57
N ALA A 99 11.96 -2.35 0.44
CA ALA A 99 12.16 -0.96 0.87
C ALA A 99 13.54 -0.74 1.50
N GLU A 100 14.05 -1.71 2.26
CA GLU A 100 15.34 -1.61 2.94
C GLU A 100 16.52 -1.94 2.00
N HIS A 101 16.42 -3.02 1.22
CA HIS A 101 17.53 -3.61 0.47
C HIS A 101 17.42 -3.40 -1.04
N GLY A 102 16.22 -3.13 -1.57
CA GLY A 102 16.02 -2.96 -3.01
C GLY A 102 16.80 -1.77 -3.57
N HIS A 103 16.89 -0.67 -2.80
CA HIS A 103 17.68 0.50 -3.17
C HIS A 103 19.18 0.19 -3.23
N GLU A 104 19.71 -0.60 -2.29
CA GLU A 104 21.12 -0.99 -2.30
C GLU A 104 21.46 -1.88 -3.50
N GLN A 105 20.58 -2.81 -3.85
CA GLN A 105 20.78 -3.69 -5.01
C GLN A 105 20.76 -2.91 -6.31
N LEU A 106 19.82 -1.98 -6.50
CA LEU A 106 19.81 -1.08 -7.67
C LEU A 106 21.11 -0.27 -7.77
N ARG A 107 21.65 0.18 -6.64
CA ARG A 107 22.92 0.93 -6.59
C ARG A 107 24.13 0.08 -6.94
N LYS A 108 24.16 -1.19 -6.53
CA LYS A 108 25.19 -2.17 -6.89
C LYS A 108 25.14 -2.50 -8.38
N SER A 109 23.95 -2.82 -8.91
CA SER A 109 23.78 -3.14 -10.33
C SER A 109 24.06 -1.97 -11.28
N ALA A 110 23.92 -0.72 -10.83
CA ALA A 110 24.31 0.47 -11.60
C ALA A 110 25.82 0.70 -11.62
N ARG A 111 26.55 0.24 -10.59
CA ARG A 111 28.02 0.29 -10.57
C ARG A 111 28.63 -0.77 -11.49
N ASP A 112 28.07 -1.98 -11.51
CA ASP A 112 28.56 -3.06 -12.36
C ASP A 112 28.38 -2.77 -13.86
N ARG A 113 27.34 -2.01 -14.25
CA ARG A 113 27.12 -1.57 -15.65
C ARG A 113 28.06 -0.47 -16.15
N ARG A 114 28.94 0.06 -15.30
CA ARG A 114 29.90 1.12 -15.66
C ARG A 114 31.31 0.57 -15.92
N VAL A 115 31.46 -0.76 -15.94
CA VAL A 115 32.71 -1.47 -16.19
C VAL A 115 32.57 -2.23 -17.51
N GLU A 116 32.39 -1.49 -18.60
CA GLU A 116 32.57 -2.00 -19.97
C GLU A 116 33.01 -0.86 -20.90
#